data_AF-A0AAW2VKP0-F1
#
_entry.id   AF-A0AAW2VKP0-F1
#
_cell.length_a   1.000
_cell.length_b   1.000
_cell.length_c   1.000
_cell.angle_alpha   90.00
_cell.angle_beta   90.00
_cell.angle_gamma   90.00
#
_symmetry.space_group_name_H-M   'P 1'
#
loop_
_entity.id
_entity.type
_entity.pdbx_description
1 polymer ?
#
loop_
_entity_poly.entity_id
_entity_poly.type
_entity_poly.pdbx_seq_one_letter_code
_entity_poly.pdbx_strand_id
1 'polypeptide(L)'
;MHAYVDSFDFQGMEFDEAIRVFLQGFRLPGEAQKIDRIMEKFAERYCKCNPKAFTSADTAYVLAYSVIMLNTDAHNPMVKNKMSAEDFIRNNRGIDDGKDLPEEYLRSLFERYQEVRLK
;
A
#
# COMPACT_ATOMS: atom_id res chain seq x y z
N MET A 1 -2.01 -17.43 10.22
CA MET A 1 -1.98 -16.16 9.48
C MET A 1 -2.49 -16.32 8.04
N HIS A 2 -2.21 -17.43 7.34
CA HIS A 2 -2.76 -17.72 6.00
C HIS A 2 -4.30 -17.61 5.91
N ALA A 3 -5.03 -18.31 6.78
CA ALA A 3 -6.50 -18.33 6.72
C ALA A 3 -7.19 -16.96 6.90
N TYR A 4 -6.54 -16.00 7.56
CA TYR A 4 -7.12 -14.66 7.73
C TYR A 4 -7.03 -13.86 6.45
N VAL A 5 -5.84 -13.77 5.84
CA VAL A 5 -5.65 -13.06 4.56
C VAL A 5 -6.42 -13.75 3.43
N ASP A 6 -6.43 -15.09 3.44
CA ASP A 6 -7.15 -15.90 2.44
C ASP A 6 -8.68 -15.77 2.56
N SER A 7 -9.20 -15.29 3.70
CA SER A 7 -10.63 -15.02 3.87
C SER A 7 -11.09 -13.70 3.25
N PHE A 8 -10.17 -12.81 2.90
CA PHE A 8 -10.51 -11.57 2.22
C PHE A 8 -10.68 -11.82 0.72
N ASP A 9 -11.81 -11.35 0.19
CA ASP A 9 -12.03 -11.23 -1.24
C ASP A 9 -11.76 -9.79 -1.66
N PHE A 10 -10.66 -9.59 -2.39
CA PHE A 10 -10.28 -8.30 -2.95
C PHE A 10 -10.69 -8.16 -4.41
N GLN A 11 -11.43 -9.12 -4.97
CA GLN A 11 -11.78 -9.12 -6.39
C GLN A 11 -12.58 -7.88 -6.76
N GLY A 12 -12.06 -7.09 -7.71
CA GLY A 12 -12.70 -5.85 -8.15
C GLY A 12 -12.59 -4.68 -7.18
N MET A 13 -11.86 -4.84 -6.07
CA MET A 13 -11.49 -3.72 -5.19
C MET A 13 -10.23 -3.04 -5.72
N GLU A 14 -10.24 -1.71 -5.68
CA GLU A 14 -9.03 -0.91 -5.88
C GLU A 14 -8.02 -1.17 -4.75
N PHE A 15 -6.74 -0.98 -5.05
CA PHE A 15 -5.66 -1.25 -4.11
C PHE A 15 -5.82 -0.52 -2.78
N ASP A 16 -6.20 0.76 -2.83
CA ASP A 16 -6.38 1.56 -1.62
C ASP A 16 -7.56 1.11 -0.77
N GLU A 17 -8.62 0.60 -1.38
CA GLU A 17 -9.75 0.03 -0.65
C GLU A 17 -9.36 -1.29 0.00
N ALA A 18 -8.71 -2.17 -0.75
CA ALA A 18 -8.26 -3.47 -0.28
C ALA A 18 -7.31 -3.35 0.93
N ILE A 19 -6.30 -2.47 0.85
CA ILE A 19 -5.34 -2.28 1.96
C ILE A 19 -6.00 -1.66 3.18
N ARG A 20 -6.97 -0.74 3.00
CA ARG A 20 -7.75 -0.17 4.10
C ARG A 20 -8.56 -1.24 4.81
N VAL A 21 -9.31 -2.06 4.07
CA VAL A 21 -10.11 -3.18 4.62
C VAL A 21 -9.21 -4.22 5.29
N PHE A 22 -8.05 -4.49 4.72
CA PHE A 22 -7.10 -5.42 5.30
C PHE A 22 -6.56 -4.94 6.64
N LEU A 23 -6.05 -3.69 6.67
CA LEU A 23 -5.53 -3.05 7.88
C LEU A 23 -6.65 -2.66 8.87
N GLN A 24 -7.92 -2.69 8.44
CA GLN A 24 -9.03 -2.47 9.33
C GLN A 24 -9.11 -3.53 10.45
N GLY A 25 -8.82 -4.78 10.14
CA GLY A 25 -9.08 -5.87 11.08
C GLY A 25 -7.97 -6.16 12.08
N PHE A 26 -6.81 -5.49 12.01
CA PHE A 26 -5.75 -5.66 12.99
C PHE A 26 -4.90 -4.38 13.15
N ARG A 27 -4.31 -4.20 14.35
CA ARG A 27 -3.32 -3.13 14.55
C ARG A 27 -1.97 -3.57 14.01
N LEU A 28 -1.32 -2.72 13.22
CA LEU A 28 0.03 -2.95 12.74
C LEU A 28 1.00 -3.15 13.93
N PRO A 29 1.73 -4.27 13.99
CA PRO A 29 2.75 -4.48 15.01
C PRO A 29 3.93 -3.53 14.75
N GLY A 30 4.57 -3.02 15.80
CA GLY A 30 5.73 -2.12 15.66
C GLY A 30 7.04 -2.81 15.23
N GLU A 31 7.06 -4.13 15.16
CA GLU A 31 8.22 -4.92 14.75
C GLU A 31 8.24 -5.03 13.22
N ALA A 32 9.29 -4.48 12.58
CA ALA A 32 9.43 -4.47 11.12
C ALA A 32 9.22 -5.85 10.48
N GLN A 33 9.79 -6.90 11.06
CA GLN A 33 9.66 -8.28 10.57
C GLN A 33 8.21 -8.81 10.55
N LYS A 34 7.34 -8.30 11.43
CA LYS A 34 5.93 -8.69 11.43
C LYS A 34 5.13 -7.93 10.38
N ILE A 35 5.41 -6.64 10.19
CA ILE A 35 4.81 -5.83 9.13
C ILE A 35 5.13 -6.46 7.77
N ASP A 36 6.39 -6.87 7.59
CA ASP A 36 6.92 -7.53 6.39
C ASP A 36 6.07 -8.73 5.96
N ARG A 37 5.91 -9.70 6.85
CA ARG A 37 5.10 -10.91 6.60
C ARG A 37 3.64 -10.62 6.31
N ILE A 38 3.09 -9.56 6.93
CA ILE A 38 1.69 -9.17 6.76
C ILE A 38 1.50 -8.53 5.37
N MET A 39 2.41 -7.65 4.96
CA MET A 39 2.38 -6.98 3.67
C MET A 39 2.63 -7.93 2.50
N GLU A 40 3.57 -8.86 2.65
CA GLU A 40 3.84 -9.89 1.65
C GLU A 40 2.58 -10.72 1.36
N LYS A 41 1.89 -11.18 2.41
CA LYS A 41 0.65 -11.95 2.25
C LYS A 41 -0.48 -11.14 1.64
N PHE A 42 -0.60 -9.87 2.01
CA PHE A 42 -1.58 -8.96 1.40
C PHE A 42 -1.33 -8.82 -0.09
N ALA A 43 -0.08 -8.55 -0.49
CA ALA A 43 0.31 -8.37 -1.88
C ALA A 43 0.06 -9.64 -2.71
N GLU A 44 0.46 -10.81 -2.20
CA GLU A 44 0.17 -12.09 -2.84
C GLU A 44 -1.34 -12.31 -3.04
N ARG A 45 -2.15 -12.01 -2.02
CA ARG A 45 -3.60 -12.18 -2.08
C ARG A 45 -4.25 -11.17 -3.04
N TYR A 46 -3.85 -9.92 -2.98
CA TYR A 46 -4.37 -8.86 -3.85
C TYR A 46 -4.08 -9.18 -5.33
N CYS A 47 -2.85 -9.56 -5.67
CA CYS A 47 -2.51 -9.93 -7.05
C CYS A 47 -3.21 -11.23 -7.51
N LYS A 48 -3.48 -12.18 -6.60
CA LYS A 48 -4.30 -13.36 -6.92
C LYS A 48 -5.76 -13.00 -7.24
N CYS A 49 -6.35 -12.07 -6.49
CA CYS A 49 -7.70 -11.58 -6.73
C CYS A 49 -7.77 -10.63 -7.95
N ASN A 50 -6.71 -9.87 -8.21
CA ASN A 50 -6.64 -8.83 -9.24
C ASN A 50 -5.37 -9.01 -10.12
N PRO A 51 -5.31 -10.06 -10.95
CA PRO A 51 -4.10 -10.40 -11.72
C PRO A 51 -3.74 -9.38 -12.82
N LYS A 52 -4.60 -8.38 -13.06
CA LYS A 52 -4.38 -7.29 -14.03
C LYS A 52 -4.00 -5.96 -13.38
N ALA A 53 -4.00 -5.88 -12.04
CA ALA A 53 -3.77 -4.62 -11.34
C ALA A 53 -2.28 -4.25 -11.28
N PHE A 54 -1.39 -5.23 -11.12
CA PHE A 54 0.06 -5.03 -11.07
C PHE A 54 0.78 -6.14 -11.84
N THR A 55 2.01 -5.87 -12.29
CA THR A 55 2.81 -6.87 -13.04
C THR A 55 3.26 -8.01 -12.12
N SER A 56 3.57 -7.71 -10.86
CA SER A 56 4.01 -8.70 -9.87
C SER A 56 3.45 -8.43 -8.46
N ALA A 57 3.51 -9.45 -7.59
CA ALA A 57 3.21 -9.28 -6.17
C ALA A 57 4.21 -8.35 -5.48
N ASP A 58 5.46 -8.31 -5.97
CA ASP A 58 6.51 -7.43 -5.42
C ASP A 58 6.12 -5.96 -5.59
N THR A 59 5.52 -5.59 -6.73
CA THR A 59 5.00 -4.24 -6.96
C THR A 59 3.92 -3.86 -5.96
N ALA A 60 2.94 -4.74 -5.74
CA ALA A 60 1.87 -4.51 -4.77
C ALA A 60 2.41 -4.41 -3.34
N TYR A 61 3.42 -5.21 -3.02
CA TYR A 61 4.12 -5.21 -1.74
C TYR A 61 4.86 -3.89 -1.49
N VAL A 62 5.68 -3.44 -2.44
CA VAL A 62 6.42 -2.17 -2.33
C VAL A 62 5.43 -1.00 -2.21
N LEU A 63 4.38 -1.00 -3.04
CA LEU A 63 3.35 0.03 -2.98
C LEU A 63 2.62 0.05 -1.62
N ALA A 64 2.35 -1.11 -1.02
CA ALA A 64 1.71 -1.21 0.29
C ALA A 64 2.55 -0.55 1.38
N TYR A 65 3.86 -0.80 1.37
CA TYR A 65 4.81 -0.14 2.25
C TYR A 65 4.86 1.37 2.03
N SER A 66 4.95 1.80 0.77
CA SER A 66 4.93 3.22 0.41
C SER A 66 3.69 3.93 0.94
N VAL A 67 2.52 3.31 0.85
CA VAL A 67 1.26 3.85 1.37
C VAL A 67 1.26 3.94 2.90
N ILE A 68 1.79 2.94 3.61
CA ILE A 68 1.90 2.98 5.08
C ILE A 68 2.86 4.09 5.53
N MET A 69 3.99 4.22 4.82
CA MET A 69 4.97 5.29 5.06
C MET A 69 4.34 6.66 4.80
N LEU A 70 3.62 6.82 3.68
CA LEU A 70 2.90 8.05 3.37
C LEU A 70 1.87 8.39 4.43
N ASN A 71 1.07 7.42 4.88
CA ASN A 71 0.08 7.65 5.94
C ASN A 71 0.75 8.09 7.26
N THR A 72 1.88 7.48 7.60
CA THR A 72 2.65 7.88 8.79
C THR A 72 3.20 9.29 8.62
N ASP A 73 3.79 9.61 7.48
CA ASP A 73 4.33 10.94 7.15
C ASP A 73 3.24 12.03 7.18
N ALA A 74 2.10 11.76 6.54
CA ALA A 74 1.00 12.71 6.41
C ALA A 74 0.32 13.02 7.75
N HIS A 75 0.18 12.03 8.64
CA HIS A 75 -0.65 12.14 9.84
C HIS A 75 0.15 12.17 11.16
N ASN A 76 1.47 11.98 11.14
CA ASN A 76 2.30 12.08 12.34
C ASN A 76 2.70 13.55 12.61
N PRO A 77 2.27 14.17 13.73
CA PRO A 77 2.60 15.56 14.03
C PRO A 77 4.09 15.80 14.28
N MET A 78 4.89 14.76 14.52
CA MET A 78 6.35 14.88 14.68
C MET A 78 7.07 15.12 13.34
N VAL A 79 6.42 14.82 12.21
CA VAL A 79 6.99 15.03 10.87
C VAL A 79 6.81 16.49 10.47
N LYS A 80 7.92 17.24 10.46
CA LYS A 80 7.92 18.67 10.12
C LYS A 80 7.82 18.93 8.61
N ASN A 81 8.54 18.12 7.83
CA ASN A 81 8.57 18.21 6.38
C ASN A 81 7.83 17.01 5.82
N LYS A 82 6.58 17.20 5.45
CA LYS A 82 5.75 16.16 4.85
C LYS A 82 6.17 15.91 3.41
N MET A 83 6.05 14.66 2.98
CA MET A 83 6.26 14.21 1.62
C MET A 83 5.29 14.91 0.66
N SER A 84 5.81 15.47 -0.44
CA SER A 84 4.98 15.99 -1.53
C SER A 84 4.50 14.85 -2.45
N ALA A 85 3.50 15.13 -3.30
CA ALA A 85 3.06 14.18 -4.32
C ALA A 85 4.21 13.80 -5.27
N GLU A 86 5.08 14.76 -5.60
CA GLU A 86 6.26 14.54 -6.45
C GLU A 86 7.30 13.64 -5.76
N ASP A 87 7.51 13.82 -4.45
CA ASP A 87 8.37 12.94 -3.67
C ASP A 87 7.80 11.52 -3.63
N PHE A 88 6.49 11.38 -3.44
CA PHE A 88 5.83 10.06 -3.45
C PHE A 88 5.97 9.36 -4.81
N ILE A 89 5.75 10.07 -5.92
CA ILE A 89 5.95 9.52 -7.27
C ILE A 89 7.41 9.11 -7.47
N ARG A 90 8.36 9.98 -7.11
CA ARG A 90 9.79 9.70 -7.22
C ARG A 90 10.22 8.48 -6.41
N ASN A 91 9.68 8.32 -5.20
CA ASN A 91 9.98 7.19 -4.31
C ASN A 91 9.44 5.86 -4.83
N ASN A 92 8.43 5.88 -5.70
CA ASN A 92 7.80 4.71 -6.30
C ASN A 92 8.21 4.50 -7.77
N ARG A 93 9.29 5.12 -8.24
CA ARG A 93 9.82 4.85 -9.58
C ARG A 93 10.45 3.47 -9.67
N GLY A 94 10.21 2.77 -10.78
CA GLY A 94 10.79 1.46 -11.07
C GLY A 94 10.21 0.28 -10.28
N ILE A 95 9.14 0.49 -9.49
CA ILE A 95 8.60 -0.57 -8.62
C ILE A 95 7.80 -1.65 -9.37
N ASP A 96 7.44 -1.39 -10.63
CA ASP A 96 6.70 -2.33 -11.49
C ASP A 96 7.66 -3.05 -12.45
N ASP A 97 8.48 -3.97 -11.92
CA ASP A 97 9.51 -4.71 -12.66
C ASP A 97 10.48 -3.79 -13.45
N GLY A 98 10.91 -2.69 -12.81
CA GLY A 98 11.78 -1.68 -13.41
C GLY A 98 11.02 -0.63 -14.23
N LYS A 99 9.69 -0.70 -14.31
CA LYS A 99 8.83 0.35 -14.88
C LYS A 99 8.18 1.19 -13.78
N ASP A 100 7.72 2.36 -14.19
CA ASP A 100 6.96 3.27 -13.34
C ASP A 100 5.46 2.94 -13.43
N LEU A 101 4.78 2.98 -12.28
CA LEU A 101 3.32 3.02 -12.27
C LEU A 101 2.83 4.36 -12.86
N PRO A 102 1.61 4.42 -13.43
CA PRO A 102 1.07 5.67 -13.97
C PRO A 102 1.12 6.80 -12.93
N GLU A 103 1.67 7.96 -13.31
CA GLU A 103 1.81 9.08 -12.37
C GLU A 103 0.46 9.57 -11.83
N GLU A 104 -0.58 9.56 -12.66
CA GLU A 104 -1.95 9.91 -12.25
C GLU A 104 -2.45 8.96 -11.16
N TYR A 105 -2.19 7.66 -11.30
CA TYR A 105 -2.56 6.66 -10.30
C TYR A 105 -1.85 6.93 -8.96
N LEU A 106 -0.53 7.17 -8.99
CA LEU A 106 0.25 7.48 -7.79
C LEU A 106 -0.19 8.80 -7.14
N ARG A 107 -0.53 9.81 -7.94
CA ARG A 107 -1.03 11.11 -7.46
C ARG A 107 -2.41 10.98 -6.81
N SER A 108 -3.34 10.28 -7.45
CA SER A 108 -4.67 10.01 -6.86
C SER A 108 -4.55 9.20 -5.58
N LEU A 109 -3.62 8.24 -5.53
CA LEU A 109 -3.33 7.49 -4.30
C LEU A 109 -2.82 8.44 -3.20
N PHE A 110 -1.86 9.32 -3.52
CA PHE A 110 -1.31 10.29 -2.58
C PHE A 110 -2.38 11.20 -1.98
N GLU A 111 -3.22 11.80 -2.83
CA GLU A 111 -4.29 12.72 -2.42
C GLU A 111 -5.27 12.03 -1.46
N ARG A 112 -5.69 10.79 -1.79
CA ARG A 112 -6.59 10.00 -0.93
C ARG A 112 -5.99 9.71 0.46
N TYR A 113 -4.68 9.47 0.56
CA TYR A 113 -4.02 9.20 1.85
C TYR A 113 -3.64 10.46 2.63
N GLN A 114 -3.47 11.59 1.96
CA GLN A 114 -3.34 12.90 2.62
C GLN A 114 -4.65 13.28 3.31
N GLU A 115 -5.79 13.10 2.63
CA GLU A 115 -7.10 13.47 3.18
C GLU A 115 -7.61 12.45 4.20
N VAL A 116 -7.50 11.15 3.89
CA VAL A 116 -8.10 10.09 4.70
C VAL A 116 -7.01 9.20 5.29
N ARG A 117 -6.81 9.34 6.59
CA ARG A 117 -5.94 8.47 7.39
C ARG A 117 -6.30 7.00 7.21
N LEU A 118 -5.27 6.16 7.16
CA LEU A 118 -5.37 4.71 7.09
C LEU A 118 -5.82 4.20 8.47
N LYS A 119 -7.14 4.21 8.67
CA LYS A 119 -7.84 4.09 9.95
C LYS A 119 -7.48 5.14 11.02
#